data_AF-A0A7S1EH23-F1
#
_entry.id   AF-A0A7S1EH23-F1
#
_cell.length_a   1.000
_cell.length_b   1.000
_cell.length_c   1.000
_cell.angle_alpha   90.00
_cell.angle_beta   90.00
_cell.angle_gamma   90.00
#
_symmetry.space_group_name_H-M   'P 1'
#
loop_
_entity.id
_entity.type
_entity.pdbx_description
1 polymer ?
#
loop_
_entity_poly.entity_id
_entity_poly.type
_entity_poly.pdbx_seq_one_letter_code
_entity_poly.pdbx_strand_id
1 'polypeptide(L)'
;GHLLDEFKHFLQDNIGNLDKETTYQLIMNHGRMDVMLYYAELNSDYDRLISHHVQRREWTKALDVLAKTSDPELFYRHSPIMMQHTPLGTTNAWINASKANPTLLDPRKLIPALVRYESSNNPPGHKANQAIRYLQHCIKNLGCTDSVVLKYLASLYAKQPDEQNLIGFLEEHGGGGRGALDLDYCMRLCTAEGKREARVRIFTLTGRYEQAVDAALELGDVELAKANADAAQESEELRKRLWLKIAKHAIAEEGDVRQAIAFIEESDVVKIEDILPFFPDFTLIDDFKDSICKSLEDYHRHIEDLTRGMEEATKSSELIRRDMAELRGRFGFVRAGQRCAFCRGPAMATSLYLFPCNHTFHATCLFQWTTQHYLSGGDALRAKQLHAQVEGGGGGGERQ
;
A
#
# COMPACT_ATOMS: atom_id res chain seq x y z
N GLY A 1 49.13 -49.45 -8.10
CA GLY A 1 49.77 -48.12 -8.16
C GLY A 1 50.03 -47.79 -9.60
N HIS A 2 51.24 -48.07 -10.09
CA HIS A 2 51.73 -47.69 -11.43
C HIS A 2 50.76 -47.91 -12.61
N LEU A 3 50.20 -49.11 -12.77
CA LEU A 3 49.25 -49.42 -13.86
C LEU A 3 47.94 -48.62 -13.81
N LEU A 4 47.48 -48.22 -12.61
CA LEU A 4 46.28 -47.39 -12.46
C LEU A 4 46.57 -45.93 -12.82
N ASP A 5 47.77 -45.46 -12.50
CA ASP A 5 48.20 -44.10 -12.82
C ASP A 5 48.51 -43.97 -14.31
N GLU A 6 49.13 -44.97 -14.94
CA GLU A 6 49.28 -45.07 -16.40
C GLU A 6 47.94 -45.13 -17.11
N PHE A 7 46.97 -45.88 -16.57
CA PHE A 7 45.62 -45.93 -17.14
C PHE A 7 44.88 -44.60 -17.00
N LYS A 8 45.05 -43.87 -15.90
CA LYS A 8 44.53 -42.50 -15.75
C LYS A 8 45.15 -41.53 -16.76
N HIS A 9 46.47 -41.59 -16.96
CA HIS A 9 47.14 -40.78 -17.99
C HIS A 9 46.64 -41.14 -19.40
N PHE A 10 46.49 -42.43 -19.71
CA PHE A 10 45.92 -42.88 -20.97
C PHE A 10 44.50 -42.35 -21.22
N LEU A 11 43.65 -42.36 -20.18
CA LEU A 11 42.30 -41.80 -20.26
C LEU A 11 42.33 -40.28 -20.46
N GLN A 12 43.26 -39.57 -19.83
CA GLN A 12 43.45 -38.12 -19.99
C GLN A 12 43.91 -37.74 -21.41
N ASP A 13 44.78 -38.55 -22.01
CA ASP A 13 45.33 -38.29 -23.34
C ASP A 13 44.34 -38.63 -24.48
N ASN A 14 43.38 -39.53 -24.24
CA ASN A 14 42.49 -40.08 -25.26
C ASN A 14 41.00 -39.71 -25.08
N ILE A 15 40.68 -38.69 -24.26
CA ILE A 15 39.30 -38.28 -23.93
C ILE A 15 38.42 -38.10 -25.19
N GLY A 16 38.96 -37.46 -26.24
CA GLY A 16 38.21 -37.17 -27.47
C GLY A 16 37.96 -38.36 -28.40
N ASN A 17 38.69 -39.47 -28.23
CA ASN A 17 38.65 -40.64 -29.11
C ASN A 17 37.87 -41.82 -28.51
N LEU A 18 37.50 -41.72 -27.24
CA LEU A 18 36.82 -42.78 -26.49
C LEU A 18 35.31 -42.56 -26.54
N ASP A 19 34.56 -43.60 -26.94
CA ASP A 19 33.11 -43.59 -26.79
C ASP A 19 32.76 -43.62 -25.30
N LYS A 20 32.01 -42.61 -24.85
CA LYS A 20 31.71 -42.39 -23.42
C LYS A 20 30.99 -43.60 -22.83
N GLU A 21 29.96 -44.08 -23.51
CA GLU A 21 29.09 -45.13 -22.99
C GLU A 21 29.81 -46.47 -22.86
N THR A 22 30.54 -46.87 -23.90
CA THR A 22 31.34 -48.10 -23.89
C THR A 22 32.45 -48.05 -22.84
N THR A 23 33.10 -46.90 -22.69
CA THR A 23 34.20 -46.74 -21.71
C THR A 23 33.68 -46.81 -20.27
N TYR A 24 32.52 -46.21 -19.98
CA TYR A 24 31.88 -46.36 -18.68
C TYR A 24 31.49 -47.81 -18.39
N GLN A 25 30.89 -48.52 -19.34
CA GLN A 25 30.50 -49.92 -19.17
C GLN A 25 31.70 -50.83 -18.89
N LEU A 26 32.81 -50.64 -19.60
CA LEU A 26 34.05 -51.39 -19.38
C LEU A 26 34.61 -51.12 -17.98
N ILE A 27 34.71 -49.85 -17.56
CA ILE A 27 35.24 -49.49 -16.23
C ILE A 27 34.33 -50.02 -15.11
N MET A 28 33.01 -49.98 -15.30
CA MET A 28 32.03 -50.51 -14.35
C MET A 28 32.09 -52.04 -14.26
N ASN A 29 32.22 -52.76 -15.37
CA ASN A 29 32.36 -54.22 -15.40
C ASN A 29 33.61 -54.72 -14.67
N HIS A 30 34.68 -53.91 -14.64
CA HIS A 30 35.90 -54.19 -13.88
C HIS A 30 35.85 -53.70 -12.42
N GLY A 31 34.74 -53.09 -11.97
CA GLY A 31 34.55 -52.63 -10.59
C GLY A 31 35.50 -51.50 -10.18
N ARG A 32 36.10 -50.78 -11.13
CA ARG A 32 37.11 -49.73 -10.87
C ARG A 32 36.44 -48.36 -10.73
N MET A 33 35.75 -48.18 -9.61
CA MET A 33 34.96 -46.96 -9.34
C MET A 33 35.82 -45.68 -9.27
N ASP A 34 37.02 -45.75 -8.69
CA ASP A 34 37.92 -44.58 -8.57
C ASP A 34 38.37 -44.04 -9.94
N VAL A 35 38.50 -44.93 -10.93
CA VAL A 35 38.84 -44.55 -12.31
C VAL A 35 37.61 -44.04 -13.06
N MET A 36 36.42 -44.57 -12.76
CA MET A 36 35.16 -44.05 -13.30
C MET A 36 34.91 -42.60 -12.87
N LEU A 37 35.18 -42.27 -11.61
CA LEU A 37 35.06 -40.89 -11.10
C LEU A 37 36.05 -39.94 -11.76
N TYR A 38 37.30 -40.38 -11.92
CA TYR A 38 38.32 -39.61 -12.63
C TYR A 38 37.94 -39.39 -14.11
N TYR A 39 37.45 -40.43 -14.79
CA TYR A 39 36.97 -40.33 -16.16
C TYR A 39 35.73 -39.42 -16.28
N ALA A 40 34.82 -39.44 -15.30
CA ALA A 40 33.68 -38.54 -15.23
C ALA A 40 34.08 -37.07 -15.01
N GLU A 41 35.07 -36.79 -14.17
CA GLU A 41 35.63 -35.45 -13.98
C GLU A 41 36.28 -34.93 -15.28
N LEU A 42 37.04 -35.79 -15.96
CA LEU A 42 37.68 -35.47 -17.25
C LEU A 42 36.66 -35.22 -18.39
N ASN A 43 35.55 -35.96 -18.41
CA ASN A 43 34.49 -35.81 -19.40
C ASN A 43 33.47 -34.71 -19.07
N SER A 44 33.61 -34.05 -17.92
CA SER A 44 32.61 -33.13 -17.36
C SER A 44 31.22 -33.78 -17.19
N ASP A 45 31.16 -35.10 -16.98
CA ASP A 45 29.91 -35.82 -16.69
C ASP A 45 29.62 -35.77 -15.19
N TYR A 46 29.23 -34.58 -14.75
CA TYR A 46 28.94 -34.29 -13.35
C TYR A 46 27.65 -34.97 -12.85
N ASP A 47 26.73 -35.35 -13.74
CA ASP A 47 25.49 -36.05 -13.37
C ASP A 47 25.80 -37.43 -12.77
N ARG A 48 26.69 -38.20 -13.42
CA ARG A 48 27.14 -39.50 -12.93
C ARG A 48 27.92 -39.37 -11.63
N LEU A 49 28.76 -38.34 -11.51
CA LEU A 49 29.59 -38.11 -10.33
C LEU A 49 28.74 -37.73 -9.11
N ILE A 50 27.75 -36.84 -9.27
CA ILE A 50 26.79 -36.48 -8.23
C ILE A 50 25.94 -37.70 -7.84
N SER A 51 25.41 -38.43 -8.82
CA SER A 51 24.61 -39.64 -8.58
C SER A 51 25.36 -40.72 -7.80
N HIS A 52 26.66 -40.89 -8.09
CA HIS A 52 27.52 -41.81 -7.34
C HIS A 52 27.71 -41.38 -5.88
N HIS A 53 28.01 -40.10 -5.62
CA HIS A 53 28.15 -39.61 -4.24
C HIS A 53 26.81 -39.65 -3.48
N VAL A 54 25.69 -39.39 -4.15
CA VAL A 54 24.33 -39.57 -3.62
C VAL A 54 24.07 -41.02 -3.21
N GLN A 55 24.42 -42.00 -4.06
CA GLN A 55 24.22 -43.42 -3.77
C GLN A 55 25.04 -43.87 -2.54
N ARG A 56 26.23 -43.32 -2.35
CA ARG A 56 27.10 -43.58 -1.18
C ARG A 56 26.73 -42.76 0.07
N ARG A 57 25.68 -41.94 0.00
CA ARG A 57 25.25 -41.01 1.07
C ARG A 57 26.32 -39.98 1.46
N GLU A 58 27.24 -39.68 0.55
CA GLU A 58 28.28 -38.65 0.73
C GLU A 58 27.78 -37.28 0.25
N TRP A 59 26.77 -36.74 0.96
CA TRP A 59 26.04 -35.55 0.52
C TRP A 59 26.90 -34.28 0.39
N THR A 60 27.88 -34.09 1.28
CA THR A 60 28.76 -32.93 1.26
C THR A 60 29.63 -32.90 0.00
N LYS A 61 30.25 -34.02 -0.37
CA LYS A 61 31.05 -34.14 -1.60
C LYS A 61 30.19 -33.94 -2.85
N ALA A 62 28.96 -34.47 -2.83
CA ALA A 62 28.04 -34.28 -3.93
C ALA A 62 27.66 -32.80 -4.13
N LEU A 63 27.48 -32.05 -3.03
CA LEU A 63 27.24 -30.60 -3.07
C LEU A 63 28.47 -29.82 -3.55
N ASP A 64 29.69 -30.21 -3.15
CA ASP A 64 30.92 -29.57 -3.61
C ASP A 64 31.10 -29.72 -5.13
N VAL A 65 30.73 -30.89 -5.67
CA VAL A 65 30.74 -31.15 -7.12
C VAL A 65 29.68 -30.30 -7.81
N LEU A 66 28.45 -30.28 -7.29
CA LEU A 66 27.35 -29.49 -7.85
C LEU A 66 27.67 -27.98 -7.87
N ALA A 67 28.34 -27.48 -6.83
CA ALA A 67 28.76 -26.09 -6.74
C ALA A 67 29.81 -25.70 -7.80
N LYS A 68 30.61 -26.65 -8.30
CA LYS A 68 31.61 -26.41 -9.35
C LYS A 68 30.98 -26.33 -10.75
N THR A 69 29.96 -27.13 -11.02
CA THR A 69 29.45 -27.35 -12.38
C THR A 69 28.67 -26.16 -12.95
N SER A 70 28.12 -25.28 -12.11
CA SER A 70 27.30 -24.11 -12.53
C SER A 70 26.20 -24.42 -13.57
N ASP A 71 25.77 -25.67 -13.73
CA ASP A 71 24.73 -26.08 -14.69
C ASP A 71 23.36 -26.12 -14.01
N PRO A 72 22.40 -25.27 -14.44
CA PRO A 72 21.05 -25.22 -13.85
C PRO A 72 20.31 -26.56 -13.86
N GLU A 73 20.46 -27.39 -14.89
CA GLU A 73 19.68 -28.61 -15.05
C GLU A 73 20.06 -29.67 -14.01
N LEU A 74 21.35 -29.76 -13.69
CA LEU A 74 21.86 -30.61 -12.61
C LEU A 74 21.37 -30.15 -11.24
N PHE A 75 21.28 -28.83 -11.02
CA PHE A 75 20.66 -28.30 -9.81
C PHE A 75 19.21 -28.79 -9.71
N TYR A 76 18.37 -28.64 -10.73
CA TYR A 76 16.96 -29.05 -10.65
C TYR A 76 16.80 -30.56 -10.44
N ARG A 77 17.60 -31.40 -11.11
CA ARG A 77 17.52 -32.87 -11.02
C ARG A 77 17.87 -33.39 -9.62
N HIS A 78 18.96 -32.90 -9.03
CA HIS A 78 19.47 -33.40 -7.76
C HIS A 78 18.87 -32.69 -6.53
N SER A 79 18.25 -31.52 -6.73
CA SER A 79 17.65 -30.71 -5.66
C SER A 79 16.68 -31.46 -4.72
N PRO A 80 15.72 -32.28 -5.20
CA PRO A 80 14.77 -32.97 -4.32
C PRO A 80 15.46 -33.93 -3.33
N ILE A 81 16.48 -34.65 -3.79
CA ILE A 81 17.22 -35.62 -2.97
C ILE A 81 18.11 -34.87 -1.97
N MET A 82 18.81 -33.84 -2.45
CA MET A 82 19.70 -33.04 -1.61
C MET A 82 18.95 -32.29 -0.51
N MET A 83 17.77 -31.72 -0.83
CA MET A 83 16.95 -31.01 0.15
C MET A 83 16.38 -31.93 1.23
N GLN A 84 16.15 -33.21 0.91
CA GLN A 84 15.68 -34.20 1.88
C GLN A 84 16.76 -34.57 2.92
N HIS A 85 18.02 -34.65 2.50
CA HIS A 85 19.11 -35.18 3.35
C HIS A 85 20.08 -34.11 3.88
N THR A 86 20.22 -32.97 3.19
CA THR A 86 21.18 -31.91 3.56
C THR A 86 20.64 -30.51 3.22
N PRO A 87 19.48 -30.12 3.75
CA PRO A 87 18.78 -28.88 3.38
C PRO A 87 19.60 -27.60 3.58
N LEU A 88 20.42 -27.54 4.64
CA LEU A 88 21.28 -26.38 4.93
C LEU A 88 22.38 -26.22 3.86
N GLY A 89 23.04 -27.31 3.49
CA GLY A 89 24.10 -27.30 2.48
C GLY A 89 23.54 -26.95 1.11
N THR A 90 22.40 -27.56 0.75
CA THR A 90 21.70 -27.32 -0.52
C THR A 90 21.26 -25.86 -0.67
N THR A 91 20.61 -25.28 0.34
CA THR A 91 20.19 -23.88 0.28
C THR A 91 21.35 -22.90 0.25
N ASN A 92 22.44 -23.16 1.00
CA ASN A 92 23.67 -22.36 0.87
C ASN A 92 24.25 -22.45 -0.54
N ALA A 93 24.25 -23.64 -1.15
CA ALA A 93 24.72 -23.83 -2.52
C ALA A 93 23.86 -23.04 -3.53
N TRP A 94 22.53 -23.07 -3.39
CA TRP A 94 21.63 -22.26 -4.23
C TRP A 94 21.85 -20.77 -4.05
N ILE A 95 22.00 -20.29 -2.81
CA ILE A 95 22.26 -18.87 -2.51
C ILE A 95 23.61 -18.42 -3.11
N ASN A 96 24.64 -19.25 -2.99
CA ASN A 96 25.96 -18.92 -3.54
C ASN A 96 25.93 -18.93 -5.08
N ALA A 97 25.26 -19.91 -5.69
CA ALA A 97 25.06 -19.98 -7.14
C ALA A 97 24.27 -18.76 -7.65
N SER A 98 23.21 -18.35 -6.94
CA SER A 98 22.41 -17.18 -7.31
C SER A 98 23.11 -15.85 -7.08
N LYS A 99 24.02 -15.76 -6.10
CA LYS A 99 24.91 -14.60 -5.94
C LYS A 99 25.92 -14.48 -7.06
N ALA A 100 26.48 -15.62 -7.51
CA ALA A 100 27.44 -15.65 -8.61
C ALA A 100 26.76 -15.29 -9.95
N ASN A 101 25.54 -15.78 -10.17
CA ASN A 101 24.74 -15.44 -11.34
C ASN A 101 23.23 -15.40 -11.00
N PRO A 102 22.62 -14.19 -10.92
CA PRO A 102 21.22 -14.01 -10.53
C PRO A 102 20.18 -14.70 -11.42
N THR A 103 20.49 -14.98 -12.68
CA THR A 103 19.56 -15.61 -13.65
C THR A 103 19.76 -17.11 -13.81
N LEU A 104 20.73 -17.70 -13.09
CA LEU A 104 21.09 -19.10 -13.25
C LEU A 104 20.01 -20.07 -12.76
N LEU A 105 19.40 -19.75 -11.63
CA LEU A 105 18.41 -20.59 -10.97
C LEU A 105 17.05 -19.91 -10.99
N ASP A 106 16.04 -20.61 -11.51
CA ASP A 106 14.64 -20.24 -11.47
C ASP A 106 14.03 -20.80 -10.17
N PRO A 107 13.64 -19.93 -9.22
CA PRO A 107 13.06 -20.37 -7.95
C PRO A 107 11.79 -21.20 -8.15
N ARG A 108 11.04 -21.00 -9.24
CA ARG A 108 9.79 -21.72 -9.53
C ARG A 108 10.05 -23.21 -9.78
N LYS A 109 11.15 -23.55 -10.44
CA LYS A 109 11.55 -24.94 -10.70
C LYS A 109 12.06 -25.67 -9.46
N LEU A 110 12.45 -24.93 -8.41
CA LEU A 110 12.91 -25.48 -7.14
C LEU A 110 11.76 -25.71 -6.13
N ILE A 111 10.57 -25.16 -6.38
CA ILE A 111 9.39 -25.35 -5.52
C ILE A 111 9.08 -26.84 -5.26
N PRO A 112 9.06 -27.75 -6.25
CA PRO A 112 8.80 -29.17 -6.00
C PRO A 112 9.78 -29.81 -5.00
N ALA A 113 11.05 -29.39 -5.02
CA ALA A 113 12.05 -29.84 -4.05
C ALA A 113 11.78 -29.26 -2.66
N LEU A 114 11.35 -28.00 -2.59
CA LEU A 114 11.00 -27.32 -1.34
C LEU A 114 9.68 -27.80 -0.72
N VAL A 115 8.72 -28.30 -1.51
CA VAL A 115 7.45 -28.84 -1.00
C VAL A 115 7.66 -30.16 -0.26
N ARG A 116 8.64 -30.95 -0.71
CA ARG A 116 9.02 -32.23 -0.07
C ARG A 116 9.94 -32.04 1.15
N TYR A 117 10.34 -30.81 1.43
CA TYR A 117 11.22 -30.49 2.55
C TYR A 117 10.43 -30.45 3.86
N GLU A 118 11.02 -31.05 4.88
CA GLU A 118 10.55 -30.96 6.26
C GLU A 118 11.65 -30.35 7.14
N SER A 119 11.26 -29.46 8.04
CA SER A 119 12.18 -28.81 8.99
C SER A 119 12.82 -29.79 9.99
N SER A 120 12.28 -31.00 10.12
CA SER A 120 12.84 -32.13 10.87
C SER A 120 14.17 -32.63 10.31
N ASN A 121 14.41 -32.46 9.01
CA ASN A 121 15.62 -32.93 8.32
C ASN A 121 16.81 -31.95 8.46
N ASN A 122 16.63 -30.87 9.20
CA ASN A 122 17.71 -29.92 9.45
C ASN A 122 18.76 -30.50 10.40
N PRO A 123 20.04 -30.08 10.26
CA PRO A 123 21.06 -30.43 11.22
C PRO A 123 20.69 -29.99 12.66
N PRO A 124 21.12 -30.72 13.70
CA PRO A 124 20.86 -30.37 15.09
C PRO A 124 21.28 -28.92 15.39
N GLY A 125 20.38 -28.14 15.99
CA GLY A 125 20.61 -26.71 16.30
C GLY A 125 20.05 -25.74 15.26
N HIS A 126 19.72 -26.19 14.04
CA HIS A 126 19.14 -25.32 13.00
C HIS A 126 17.62 -25.49 12.90
N LYS A 127 16.88 -24.86 13.81
CA LYS A 127 15.40 -24.88 13.82
C LYS A 127 14.76 -24.01 12.73
N ALA A 128 15.53 -23.11 12.11
CA ALA A 128 15.03 -22.22 11.07
C ALA A 128 14.68 -23.01 9.80
N ASN A 129 13.51 -22.70 9.23
CA ASN A 129 13.05 -23.30 7.98
C ASN A 129 13.95 -22.84 6.82
N GLN A 130 14.70 -23.75 6.23
CA GLN A 130 15.67 -23.43 5.17
C GLN A 130 14.98 -23.03 3.86
N ALA A 131 13.76 -23.52 3.61
CA ALA A 131 12.94 -23.08 2.48
C ALA A 131 12.59 -21.59 2.60
N ILE A 132 12.15 -21.14 3.79
CA ILE A 132 11.85 -19.72 4.04
C ILE A 132 13.10 -18.86 3.82
N ARG A 133 14.25 -19.29 4.35
CA ARG A 133 15.53 -18.57 4.18
C ARG A 133 15.91 -18.37 2.71
N TYR A 134 15.76 -19.42 1.89
CA TYR A 134 16.07 -19.33 0.47
C TYR A 134 15.07 -18.42 -0.27
N LEU A 135 13.77 -18.60 -0.05
CA LEU A 135 12.73 -17.80 -0.73
C LEU A 135 12.78 -16.31 -0.33
N GLN A 136 13.08 -16.00 0.94
CA GLN A 136 13.35 -14.63 1.38
C GLN A 136 14.52 -14.01 0.62
N HIS A 137 15.60 -14.76 0.39
CA HIS A 137 16.73 -14.30 -0.42
C HIS A 137 16.31 -14.06 -1.88
N CYS A 138 15.49 -14.94 -2.45
CA CYS A 138 14.97 -14.74 -3.81
C CYS A 138 14.15 -13.45 -3.95
N ILE A 139 13.35 -13.11 -2.95
CA ILE A 139 12.50 -11.91 -3.00
C ILE A 139 13.34 -10.66 -2.73
N LYS A 140 14.12 -10.63 -1.65
CA LYS A 140 14.85 -9.42 -1.21
C LYS A 140 16.11 -9.12 -2.03
N ASN A 141 16.88 -10.14 -2.40
CA ASN A 141 18.18 -9.94 -3.07
C ASN A 141 18.09 -10.14 -4.58
N LEU A 142 17.29 -11.10 -5.06
CA LEU A 142 17.12 -11.35 -6.50
C LEU A 142 15.96 -10.55 -7.11
N GLY A 143 15.13 -9.90 -6.29
CA GLY A 143 13.98 -9.12 -6.77
C GLY A 143 12.91 -9.97 -7.45
N CYS A 144 12.78 -11.24 -7.05
CA CYS A 144 11.81 -12.15 -7.63
C CYS A 144 10.38 -11.74 -7.25
N THR A 145 9.57 -11.40 -8.24
CA THR A 145 8.15 -11.02 -8.09
C THR A 145 7.18 -12.11 -8.55
N ASP A 146 7.67 -13.35 -8.71
CA ASP A 146 6.85 -14.46 -9.19
C ASP A 146 5.73 -14.80 -8.19
N SER A 147 4.49 -14.82 -8.68
CA SER A 147 3.29 -15.06 -7.85
C SER A 147 3.32 -16.43 -7.16
N VAL A 148 3.86 -17.46 -7.81
CA VAL A 148 3.93 -18.82 -7.24
C VAL A 148 4.91 -18.85 -6.09
N VAL A 149 6.06 -18.20 -6.23
CA VAL A 149 7.08 -18.07 -5.19
C VAL A 149 6.52 -17.33 -3.97
N LEU A 150 5.84 -16.21 -4.20
CA LEU A 150 5.20 -15.41 -3.14
C LEU A 150 4.09 -16.19 -2.44
N LYS A 151 3.21 -16.87 -3.19
CA LYS A 151 2.13 -17.72 -2.65
C LYS A 151 2.66 -18.89 -1.83
N TYR A 152 3.75 -19.51 -2.28
CA TYR A 152 4.36 -20.60 -1.55
C TYR A 152 5.04 -20.12 -0.27
N LEU A 153 5.76 -18.99 -0.31
CA LEU A 153 6.34 -18.40 0.91
C LEU A 153 5.25 -18.01 1.93
N ALA A 154 4.14 -17.40 1.48
CA ALA A 154 3.00 -17.13 2.34
C ALA A 154 2.47 -18.42 3.01
N SER A 155 2.35 -19.51 2.26
CA SER A 155 1.94 -20.82 2.80
C SER A 155 2.92 -21.37 3.85
N LEU A 156 4.21 -21.10 3.70
CA LEU A 156 5.21 -21.51 4.68
C LEU A 156 5.15 -20.67 5.96
N TYR A 157 4.90 -19.36 5.86
CA TYR A 157 4.69 -18.50 7.03
C TYR A 157 3.40 -18.85 7.78
N ALA A 158 2.31 -19.12 7.07
CA ALA A 158 1.05 -19.49 7.71
C ALA A 158 1.14 -20.78 8.53
N LYS A 159 2.02 -21.72 8.13
CA LYS A 159 2.32 -22.94 8.90
C LYS A 159 3.19 -22.73 10.13
N GLN A 160 3.85 -21.58 10.27
CA GLN A 160 4.64 -21.28 11.46
C GLN A 160 3.71 -20.87 12.61
N PRO A 161 4.08 -21.12 13.88
CA PRO A 161 3.26 -20.68 15.01
C PRO A 161 3.20 -19.15 15.11
N ASP A 162 4.28 -18.46 14.78
CA ASP A 162 4.40 -17.00 14.88
C ASP A 162 3.75 -16.29 13.67
N GLU A 163 2.84 -15.35 13.94
CA GLU A 163 2.13 -14.56 12.93
C GLU A 163 2.94 -13.33 12.46
N GLN A 164 3.94 -12.89 13.22
CA GLN A 164 4.67 -11.64 12.94
C GLN A 164 5.39 -11.66 11.59
N ASN A 165 6.01 -12.79 11.24
CA ASN A 165 6.68 -12.95 9.95
C ASN A 165 5.70 -12.90 8.77
N LEU A 166 4.48 -13.39 8.96
CA LEU A 166 3.41 -13.32 7.96
C LEU A 166 2.90 -11.88 7.83
N ILE A 167 2.65 -11.20 8.95
CA ILE A 167 2.17 -9.83 9.01
C ILE A 167 3.16 -8.88 8.32
N GLY A 168 4.45 -8.94 8.67
CA GLY A 168 5.48 -8.13 8.03
C GLY A 168 5.61 -8.41 6.53
N PHE A 169 5.45 -9.68 6.12
CA PHE A 169 5.43 -10.03 4.70
C PHE A 169 4.22 -9.46 3.95
N LEU A 170 3.03 -9.48 4.57
CA LEU A 170 1.81 -8.91 4.01
C LEU A 170 1.87 -7.38 3.90
N GLU A 171 2.50 -6.68 4.83
CA GLU A 171 2.70 -5.23 4.76
C GLU A 171 3.65 -4.85 3.62
N GLU A 172 4.73 -5.60 3.43
CA GLU A 172 5.75 -5.34 2.40
C GLU A 172 5.23 -5.66 0.98
N HIS A 173 4.36 -6.68 0.82
CA HIS A 173 3.94 -7.19 -0.50
C HIS A 173 2.43 -7.07 -0.81
N GLY A 174 1.61 -6.71 0.17
CA GLY A 174 0.15 -6.62 0.05
C GLY A 174 -0.37 -5.25 -0.37
N GLY A 175 0.42 -4.18 -0.21
CA GLY A 175 0.02 -2.81 -0.54
C GLY A 175 0.15 -2.45 -2.02
N GLY A 176 -0.59 -3.12 -2.91
CA GLY A 176 -0.80 -2.72 -4.31
C GLY A 176 0.45 -2.52 -5.20
N GLY A 177 1.65 -2.84 -4.69
CA GLY A 177 2.93 -2.59 -5.34
C GLY A 177 3.35 -3.64 -6.37
N ARG A 178 4.59 -3.54 -6.85
CA ARG A 178 5.17 -4.51 -7.81
C ARG A 178 5.30 -5.88 -7.17
N GLY A 179 4.65 -6.89 -7.77
CA GLY A 179 4.59 -8.25 -7.24
C GLY A 179 3.38 -8.50 -6.36
N ALA A 180 2.19 -8.04 -6.80
CA ALA A 180 0.95 -8.13 -6.05
C ALA A 180 0.69 -9.57 -5.58
N LEU A 181 0.85 -9.76 -4.27
CA LEU A 181 0.41 -10.97 -3.61
C LEU A 181 -1.11 -11.03 -3.70
N ASP A 182 -1.62 -12.19 -4.10
CA ASP A 182 -3.05 -12.47 -4.14
C ASP A 182 -3.59 -12.51 -2.70
N LEU A 183 -4.18 -11.40 -2.27
CA LEU A 183 -4.72 -11.24 -0.92
C LEU A 183 -5.88 -12.22 -0.66
N ASP A 184 -6.66 -12.60 -1.69
CA ASP A 184 -7.73 -13.59 -1.56
C ASP A 184 -7.19 -15.00 -1.30
N TYR A 185 -6.05 -15.34 -1.92
CA TYR A 185 -5.31 -16.56 -1.57
C TYR A 185 -4.82 -16.51 -0.11
N CYS A 186 -4.25 -15.39 0.33
CA CYS A 186 -3.76 -15.24 1.70
C CYS A 186 -4.89 -15.29 2.74
N MET A 187 -6.06 -14.75 2.43
CA MET A 187 -7.25 -14.84 3.28
C MET A 187 -7.70 -16.28 3.48
N ARG A 188 -7.81 -17.05 2.38
CA ARG A 188 -8.17 -18.47 2.46
C ARG A 188 -7.16 -19.26 3.29
N LEU A 189 -5.89 -18.97 3.11
CA LEU A 189 -4.79 -19.59 3.85
C LEU A 189 -4.84 -19.26 5.34
N CYS A 190 -4.99 -17.98 5.70
CA CYS A 190 -5.09 -17.55 7.10
C CYS A 190 -6.32 -18.15 7.79
N THR A 191 -7.43 -18.27 7.06
CA THR A 191 -8.65 -18.91 7.57
C THR A 191 -8.45 -20.42 7.81
N ALA A 192 -7.75 -21.10 6.91
CA ALA A 192 -7.48 -22.54 7.04
C ALA A 192 -6.53 -22.85 8.20
N GLU A 193 -5.50 -22.03 8.40
CA GLU A 193 -4.47 -22.21 9.45
C GLU A 193 -4.82 -21.49 10.77
N GLY A 194 -5.98 -20.82 10.85
CA GLY A 194 -6.44 -20.13 12.07
C GLY A 194 -5.66 -18.88 12.46
N LYS A 195 -5.01 -18.20 11.50
CA LYS A 195 -4.19 -17.00 11.72
C LYS A 195 -5.05 -15.75 11.79
N ARG A 196 -5.39 -15.33 13.01
CA ARG A 196 -6.43 -14.31 13.25
C ARG A 196 -5.90 -12.89 13.12
N GLU A 197 -4.70 -12.59 13.60
CA GLU A 197 -4.10 -11.24 13.50
C GLU A 197 -3.75 -10.90 12.05
N ALA A 198 -3.15 -11.87 11.35
CA ALA A 198 -2.87 -11.73 9.92
C ALA A 198 -4.16 -11.47 9.10
N ARG A 199 -5.29 -12.07 9.49
CA ARG A 199 -6.59 -11.84 8.86
C ARG A 199 -7.08 -10.40 9.02
N VAL A 200 -6.97 -9.84 10.23
CA VAL A 200 -7.29 -8.42 10.48
C VAL A 200 -6.45 -7.53 9.57
N ARG A 201 -5.14 -7.80 9.48
CA ARG A 201 -4.23 -7.00 8.65
C ARG A 201 -4.59 -7.05 7.17
N ILE A 202 -4.99 -8.20 6.64
CA ILE A 202 -5.43 -8.32 5.25
C ILE A 202 -6.72 -7.52 5.01
N PHE A 203 -7.66 -7.50 5.96
CA PHE A 203 -8.85 -6.65 5.85
C PHE A 203 -8.50 -5.16 5.81
N THR A 204 -7.55 -4.72 6.63
CA THR A 204 -7.04 -3.34 6.59
C THR A 204 -6.40 -3.02 5.23
N LEU A 205 -5.55 -3.92 4.70
CA LEU A 205 -4.89 -3.73 3.40
C LEU A 205 -5.85 -3.73 2.21
N THR A 206 -6.99 -4.43 2.33
CA THR A 206 -8.04 -4.46 1.30
C THR A 206 -9.07 -3.33 1.45
N GLY A 207 -8.93 -2.46 2.46
CA GLY A 207 -9.86 -1.36 2.75
C GLY A 207 -11.21 -1.81 3.34
N ARG A 208 -11.33 -3.07 3.80
CA ARG A 208 -12.56 -3.62 4.38
C ARG A 208 -12.61 -3.44 5.89
N TYR A 209 -12.69 -2.19 6.34
CA TYR A 209 -12.59 -1.83 7.76
C TYR A 209 -13.69 -2.44 8.64
N GLU A 210 -14.92 -2.63 8.15
CA GLU A 210 -15.98 -3.30 8.92
C GLU A 210 -15.61 -4.74 9.32
N GLN A 211 -15.07 -5.50 8.36
CA GLN A 211 -14.65 -6.89 8.60
C GLN A 211 -13.38 -6.94 9.45
N ALA A 212 -12.50 -5.94 9.33
CA ALA A 212 -11.31 -5.80 10.15
C ALA A 212 -11.68 -5.58 11.63
N VAL A 213 -12.60 -4.66 11.90
CA VAL A 213 -13.09 -4.36 13.25
C VAL A 213 -13.77 -5.58 13.85
N ASP A 214 -14.64 -6.27 13.11
CA ASP A 214 -15.30 -7.49 13.60
C ASP A 214 -14.30 -8.58 13.96
N ALA A 215 -13.30 -8.81 13.10
CA ALA A 215 -12.26 -9.78 13.35
C ALA A 215 -11.33 -9.39 14.53
N ALA A 216 -11.12 -8.09 14.77
CA ALA A 216 -10.35 -7.59 15.92
C ALA A 216 -11.13 -7.72 17.24
N LEU A 217 -12.44 -7.46 17.21
CA LEU A 217 -13.32 -7.67 18.36
C LEU A 217 -13.43 -9.16 18.72
N GLU A 218 -13.50 -10.06 17.73
CA GLU A 218 -13.43 -11.53 17.96
C GLU A 218 -12.10 -11.98 18.60
N LEU A 219 -11.03 -11.18 18.48
CA LEU A 219 -9.74 -11.42 19.11
C LEU A 219 -9.69 -10.91 20.56
N GLY A 220 -10.62 -10.05 20.95
CA GLY A 220 -10.57 -9.30 22.21
C GLY A 220 -9.58 -8.13 22.17
N ASP A 221 -9.10 -7.72 20.99
CA ASP A 221 -8.17 -6.61 20.83
C ASP A 221 -8.92 -5.33 20.41
N VAL A 222 -9.39 -4.61 21.44
CA VAL A 222 -10.14 -3.36 21.27
C VAL A 222 -9.25 -2.24 20.71
N GLU A 223 -7.95 -2.23 21.05
CA GLU A 223 -7.00 -1.22 20.55
C GLU A 223 -6.78 -1.36 19.05
N LEU A 224 -6.61 -2.58 18.56
CA LEU A 224 -6.52 -2.86 17.13
C LEU A 224 -7.82 -2.51 16.39
N ALA A 225 -8.98 -2.72 17.03
CA ALA A 225 -10.27 -2.31 16.48
C ALA A 225 -10.36 -0.77 16.35
N LYS A 226 -9.95 -0.02 17.38
CA LYS A 226 -9.89 1.46 17.34
C LYS A 226 -8.98 1.96 16.22
N ALA A 227 -7.76 1.42 16.12
CA ALA A 227 -6.80 1.79 15.09
C ALA A 227 -7.34 1.56 13.65
N ASN A 228 -8.10 0.47 13.44
CA ASN A 228 -8.76 0.20 12.15
C ASN A 228 -9.94 1.14 11.88
N ALA A 229 -10.68 1.55 12.91
CA ALA A 229 -11.77 2.53 12.77
C ALA A 229 -11.24 3.92 12.40
N ASP A 230 -10.10 4.34 12.97
CA ASP A 230 -9.47 5.63 12.66
C ASP A 230 -8.79 5.65 11.28
N ALA A 231 -8.31 4.49 10.83
CA ALA A 231 -7.77 4.33 9.48
C ALA A 231 -8.84 4.55 8.39
N ALA A 232 -10.13 4.43 8.71
CA ALA A 232 -11.25 4.67 7.80
C ALA A 232 -11.54 6.18 7.58
N GLN A 233 -10.53 6.94 7.16
CA GLN A 233 -10.63 8.40 7.01
C GLN A 233 -11.55 8.86 5.85
N GLU A 234 -11.81 8.00 4.87
CA GLU A 234 -12.56 8.38 3.67
C GLU A 234 -14.05 8.64 3.93
N SER A 235 -14.62 8.08 5.01
CA SER A 235 -16.04 8.25 5.33
C SER A 235 -16.23 8.41 6.83
N GLU A 236 -16.60 9.63 7.24
CA GLU A 236 -16.97 9.95 8.61
C GLU A 236 -18.17 9.13 9.10
N GLU A 237 -19.14 8.84 8.21
CA GLU A 237 -20.27 7.96 8.50
C GLU A 237 -19.83 6.53 8.84
N LEU A 238 -18.91 5.98 8.05
CA LEU A 238 -18.38 4.64 8.28
C LEU A 238 -17.61 4.61 9.61
N ARG A 239 -16.74 5.59 9.84
CA ARG A 239 -16.00 5.75 11.10
C ARG A 239 -16.96 5.80 12.29
N LYS A 240 -18.03 6.61 12.22
CA LYS A 240 -19.05 6.67 13.28
C LYS A 240 -19.67 5.29 13.53
N ARG A 241 -20.08 4.58 12.49
CA ARG A 241 -20.68 3.23 12.62
C ARG A 241 -19.72 2.22 13.25
N LEU A 242 -18.45 2.23 12.85
CA LEU A 242 -17.41 1.35 13.40
C LEU A 242 -17.18 1.63 14.88
N TRP A 243 -17.01 2.90 15.24
CA TRP A 243 -16.82 3.32 16.63
C TRP A 243 -18.02 2.96 17.51
N LEU A 244 -19.25 3.10 17.02
CA LEU A 244 -20.45 2.65 17.74
C LEU A 244 -20.50 1.13 17.93
N LYS A 245 -20.02 0.37 16.93
CA LYS A 245 -19.95 -1.09 17.02
C LYS A 245 -18.93 -1.54 18.06
N ILE A 246 -17.77 -0.89 18.09
CA ILE A 246 -16.73 -1.12 19.10
C ILE A 246 -17.25 -0.74 20.49
N ALA A 247 -17.89 0.43 20.64
CA ALA A 247 -18.48 0.88 21.89
C ALA A 247 -19.51 -0.14 22.43
N LYS A 248 -20.40 -0.62 21.55
CA LYS A 248 -21.39 -1.65 21.92
C LYS A 248 -20.73 -2.93 22.44
N HIS A 249 -19.63 -3.36 21.83
CA HIS A 249 -18.89 -4.55 22.26
C HIS A 249 -18.18 -4.32 23.60
N ALA A 250 -17.46 -3.20 23.73
CA ALA A 250 -16.74 -2.83 24.94
C ALA A 250 -17.67 -2.69 26.15
N ILE A 251 -18.82 -2.02 25.99
CA ILE A 251 -19.82 -1.86 27.06
C ILE A 251 -20.44 -3.22 27.45
N ALA A 252 -20.64 -4.12 26.48
CA ALA A 252 -21.21 -5.43 26.75
C ALA A 252 -20.24 -6.39 27.47
N GLU A 253 -18.94 -6.30 27.20
CA GLU A 253 -17.92 -7.16 27.83
C GLU A 253 -17.40 -6.61 29.17
N GLU A 254 -17.08 -5.32 29.24
CA GLU A 254 -16.37 -4.73 30.39
C GLU A 254 -17.32 -4.06 31.40
N GLY A 255 -18.53 -3.65 30.99
CA GLY A 255 -19.58 -3.12 31.88
C GLY A 255 -19.21 -1.85 32.68
N ASP A 256 -18.00 -1.30 32.50
CA ASP A 256 -17.52 -0.13 33.24
C ASP A 256 -17.85 1.17 32.49
N VAL A 257 -18.70 1.98 33.11
CA VAL A 257 -19.14 3.29 32.61
C VAL A 257 -17.95 4.24 32.39
N ARG A 258 -16.90 4.14 33.23
CA ARG A 258 -15.75 5.05 33.15
C ARG A 258 -14.88 4.81 31.92
N GLN A 259 -14.69 3.55 31.55
CA GLN A 259 -13.96 3.19 30.34
C GLN A 259 -14.73 3.60 29.09
N ALA A 260 -16.06 3.50 29.11
CA ALA A 260 -16.90 4.00 28.03
C ALA A 260 -16.83 5.54 27.90
N ILE A 261 -16.70 6.28 29.00
CA ILE A 261 -16.47 7.73 28.96
C ILE A 261 -15.08 8.05 28.40
N ALA A 262 -14.03 7.34 28.82
CA ALA A 262 -12.70 7.50 28.24
C ALA A 262 -12.69 7.16 26.73
N PHE A 263 -13.46 6.16 26.33
CA PHE A 263 -13.64 5.79 24.92
C PHE A 263 -14.30 6.90 24.09
N ILE A 264 -15.26 7.65 24.66
CA ILE A 264 -15.82 8.84 24.02
C ILE A 264 -14.75 9.91 23.86
N GLU A 265 -13.96 10.17 24.91
CA GLU A 265 -12.91 11.20 24.86
C GLU A 265 -11.79 10.88 23.85
N GLU A 266 -11.57 9.60 23.54
CA GLU A 266 -10.64 9.16 22.48
C GLU A 266 -11.23 9.29 21.06
N SER A 267 -12.55 9.44 20.92
CA SER A 267 -13.22 9.47 19.62
C SER A 267 -13.77 10.86 19.30
N ASP A 268 -13.40 11.42 18.15
CA ASP A 268 -13.92 12.73 17.73
C ASP A 268 -15.36 12.68 17.17
N VAL A 269 -15.92 11.49 16.94
CA VAL A 269 -17.12 11.30 16.13
C VAL A 269 -18.33 10.81 16.93
N VAL A 270 -18.09 10.06 18.01
CA VAL A 270 -19.17 9.49 18.81
C VAL A 270 -19.50 10.44 19.94
N LYS A 271 -20.78 10.75 20.09
CA LYS A 271 -21.27 11.57 21.19
C LYS A 271 -21.86 10.70 22.29
N ILE A 272 -22.00 11.28 23.48
CA ILE A 272 -22.63 10.58 24.60
C ILE A 272 -24.08 10.13 24.28
N GLU A 273 -24.82 10.93 23.52
CA GLU A 273 -26.19 10.61 23.08
C GLU A 273 -26.28 9.31 22.27
N ASP A 274 -25.22 8.96 21.55
CA ASP A 274 -25.20 7.76 20.70
C ASP A 274 -24.95 6.48 21.50
N ILE A 275 -24.27 6.57 22.66
CA ILE A 275 -23.91 5.41 23.48
C ILE A 275 -24.89 5.12 24.62
N LEU A 276 -25.62 6.14 25.09
CA LEU A 276 -26.60 6.01 26.17
C LEU A 276 -27.59 4.83 25.98
N PRO A 277 -28.11 4.55 24.77
CA PRO A 277 -29.03 3.43 24.56
C PRO A 277 -28.43 2.03 24.78
N PHE A 278 -27.10 1.90 24.81
CA PHE A 278 -26.43 0.60 24.98
C PHE A 278 -26.21 0.21 26.44
N PHE A 279 -26.41 1.14 27.38
CA PHE A 279 -26.27 0.86 28.81
C PHE A 279 -27.55 0.22 29.37
N PRO A 280 -27.42 -0.69 30.34
CA PRO A 280 -28.58 -1.26 31.03
C PRO A 280 -29.32 -0.20 31.87
N ASP A 281 -30.63 -0.37 32.04
CA ASP A 281 -31.54 0.59 32.71
C ASP A 281 -31.13 0.99 34.15
N PHE A 282 -30.23 0.24 34.79
CA PHE A 282 -29.78 0.45 36.16
C PHE A 282 -28.42 1.18 36.29
N THR A 283 -27.85 1.70 35.20
CA THR A 283 -26.66 2.57 35.29
C THR A 283 -26.99 3.89 35.98
N LEU A 284 -26.15 4.30 36.94
CA LEU A 284 -26.30 5.56 37.65
C LEU A 284 -26.01 6.74 36.71
N ILE A 285 -26.99 7.62 36.54
CA ILE A 285 -26.85 8.83 35.72
C ILE A 285 -25.75 9.76 36.27
N ASP A 286 -25.45 9.69 37.57
CA ASP A 286 -24.37 10.46 38.20
C ASP A 286 -23.00 10.22 37.54
N ASP A 287 -22.74 9.01 37.03
CA ASP A 287 -21.47 8.71 36.36
C ASP A 287 -21.30 9.46 35.03
N PHE A 288 -22.40 9.86 34.40
CA PHE A 288 -22.41 10.58 33.12
C PHE A 288 -22.58 12.09 33.26
N LYS A 289 -22.85 12.59 34.47
CA LYS A 289 -23.23 13.98 34.73
C LYS A 289 -22.28 14.97 34.07
N ASP A 290 -20.98 14.82 34.31
CA ASP A 290 -19.98 15.76 33.81
C ASP A 290 -19.87 15.72 32.27
N SER A 291 -19.98 14.54 31.67
CA SER A 291 -19.94 14.37 30.20
C SER A 291 -21.19 14.93 29.52
N ILE A 292 -22.37 14.76 30.15
CA ILE A 292 -23.63 15.36 29.68
C ILE A 292 -23.56 16.88 29.80
N CYS A 293 -23.07 17.41 30.93
CA CYS A 293 -22.89 18.86 31.12
C CYS A 293 -21.96 19.45 30.06
N LYS A 294 -20.80 18.84 29.80
CA LYS A 294 -19.88 19.26 28.72
C LYS A 294 -20.59 19.26 27.35
N SER A 295 -21.29 18.19 27.01
CA SER A 295 -22.00 18.08 25.73
C SER A 295 -23.08 19.15 25.57
N LEU A 296 -23.84 19.44 26.64
CA LEU A 296 -24.86 20.50 26.63
C LEU A 296 -24.24 21.89 26.50
N GLU A 297 -23.12 22.16 27.17
CA GLU A 297 -22.38 23.41 27.02
C GLU A 297 -21.87 23.60 25.60
N ASP A 298 -21.32 22.55 24.97
CA ASP A 298 -20.82 22.62 23.60
C ASP A 298 -21.97 22.83 22.60
N TYR A 299 -23.12 22.18 22.79
CA TYR A 299 -24.32 22.46 22.00
C TYR A 299 -24.79 23.91 22.18
N HIS A 300 -24.77 24.44 23.40
CA HIS A 300 -25.15 25.83 23.66
C HIS A 300 -24.22 26.81 22.95
N ARG A 301 -22.90 26.62 23.06
CA ARG A 301 -21.90 27.44 22.34
C ARG A 301 -22.11 27.37 20.83
N HIS A 302 -22.37 26.19 20.28
CA HIS A 302 -22.62 26.04 18.85
C HIS A 302 -23.89 26.79 18.40
N ILE A 303 -24.95 26.76 19.20
CA ILE A 303 -26.18 27.52 18.95
C ILE A 303 -25.89 29.03 19.01
N GLU A 304 -25.13 29.49 20.00
CA GLU A 304 -24.73 30.90 20.12
C GLU A 304 -23.88 31.36 18.93
N ASP A 305 -22.92 30.56 18.49
CA ASP A 305 -22.07 30.86 17.34
C ASP A 305 -22.89 30.93 16.04
N LEU A 306 -23.82 29.98 15.84
CA LEU A 306 -24.70 29.99 14.68
C LEU A 306 -25.66 31.19 14.71
N THR A 307 -26.18 31.53 15.89
CA THR A 307 -27.05 32.70 16.09
C THR A 307 -26.29 33.99 15.81
N ARG A 308 -25.06 34.13 16.32
CA ARG A 308 -24.18 35.27 16.03
C ARG A 308 -23.86 35.36 14.54
N GLY A 309 -23.53 34.25 13.89
CA GLY A 309 -23.31 34.21 12.45
C GLY A 309 -24.54 34.64 11.65
N MET A 310 -25.73 34.24 12.10
CA MET A 310 -27.00 34.65 11.49
C MET A 310 -27.28 36.15 11.68
N GLU A 311 -27.03 36.70 12.87
CA GLU A 311 -27.18 38.13 13.16
C GLU A 311 -26.20 38.99 12.35
N GLU A 312 -24.93 38.58 12.24
CA GLU A 312 -23.92 39.26 11.44
C GLU A 312 -24.28 39.27 9.94
N ALA A 313 -24.69 38.11 9.41
CA ALA A 313 -25.15 38.00 8.03
C ALA A 313 -26.40 38.85 7.76
N THR A 314 -27.32 38.89 8.73
CA THR A 314 -28.54 39.71 8.65
C THR A 314 -28.19 41.20 8.66
N LYS A 315 -27.34 41.64 9.60
CA LYS A 315 -26.88 43.03 9.70
C LYS A 315 -26.13 43.49 8.44
N SER A 316 -25.27 42.63 7.89
CA SER A 316 -24.58 42.89 6.63
C SER A 316 -25.57 43.03 5.47
N SER A 317 -26.57 42.15 5.40
CA SER A 317 -27.64 42.22 4.40
C SER A 317 -28.47 43.51 4.52
N GLU A 318 -28.75 43.98 5.73
CA GLU A 318 -29.44 45.25 5.98
C GLU A 318 -28.61 46.46 5.56
N LEU A 319 -27.31 46.48 5.87
CA LEU A 319 -26.40 47.53 5.43
C LEU A 319 -26.34 47.60 3.90
N ILE A 320 -26.22 46.46 3.23
CA ILE A 320 -26.24 46.39 1.76
C ILE A 320 -27.57 46.91 1.20
N ARG A 321 -28.70 46.53 1.79
CA ARG A 321 -30.03 47.03 1.37
C ARG A 321 -30.16 48.54 1.55
N ARG A 322 -29.65 49.08 2.66
CA ARG A 322 -29.63 50.53 2.91
C ARG A 322 -28.74 51.25 1.90
N ASP A 323 -27.55 50.75 1.63
CA ASP A 323 -26.63 51.31 0.65
C ASP A 323 -27.25 51.28 -0.75
N MET A 324 -27.91 50.20 -1.14
CA MET A 324 -28.65 50.12 -2.40
C MET A 324 -29.77 51.18 -2.47
N ALA A 325 -30.51 51.40 -1.39
CA ALA A 325 -31.55 52.42 -1.34
C ALA A 325 -30.96 53.84 -1.45
N GLU A 326 -29.85 54.12 -0.78
CA GLU A 326 -29.16 55.41 -0.86
C GLU A 326 -28.57 55.65 -2.25
N LEU A 327 -27.94 54.63 -2.86
CA LEU A 327 -27.40 54.71 -4.22
C LEU A 327 -28.48 55.02 -5.26
N ARG A 328 -29.71 54.51 -5.10
CA ARG A 328 -30.85 54.86 -5.98
C ARG A 328 -31.25 56.34 -5.87
N GLY A 329 -31.04 56.98 -4.72
CA GLY A 329 -31.39 58.38 -4.48
C GLY A 329 -30.31 59.38 -4.89
N ARG A 330 -29.10 58.92 -5.24
CA ARG A 330 -28.00 59.81 -5.65
C ARG A 330 -28.16 60.25 -7.10
N PHE A 331 -28.38 61.53 -7.30
CA PHE A 331 -28.34 62.18 -8.61
C PHE A 331 -27.11 63.10 -8.70
N GLY A 332 -26.59 63.25 -9.91
CA GLY A 332 -25.50 64.19 -10.19
C GLY A 332 -25.85 65.09 -11.36
N PHE A 333 -25.44 66.34 -11.29
CA PHE A 333 -25.72 67.34 -12.32
C PHE A 333 -24.58 67.40 -13.33
N VAL A 334 -24.88 67.11 -14.59
CA VAL A 334 -23.94 67.27 -15.71
C VAL A 334 -24.31 68.53 -16.48
N ARG A 335 -23.35 69.46 -16.61
CA ARG A 335 -23.59 70.69 -17.40
C ARG A 335 -23.56 70.35 -18.89
N ALA A 336 -24.40 71.02 -19.70
CA ALA A 336 -24.49 70.76 -21.14
C ALA A 336 -23.16 70.94 -21.92
N GLY A 337 -22.22 71.75 -21.39
CA GLY A 337 -20.88 71.93 -21.95
C GLY A 337 -19.77 71.06 -21.34
N GLN A 338 -20.11 70.13 -20.44
CA GLN A 338 -19.12 69.28 -19.76
C GLN A 338 -18.51 68.29 -20.75
N ARG A 339 -17.18 68.16 -20.67
CA ARG A 339 -16.38 67.35 -21.60
C ARG A 339 -15.82 66.13 -20.90
N CYS A 340 -15.65 65.05 -21.64
CA CYS A 340 -14.97 63.86 -21.15
C CYS A 340 -13.52 64.20 -20.78
N ALA A 341 -13.06 63.81 -19.59
CA ALA A 341 -11.70 64.09 -19.13
C ALA A 341 -10.61 63.33 -19.94
N PHE A 342 -10.98 62.26 -20.66
CA PHE A 342 -10.06 61.50 -21.52
C PHE A 342 -10.03 62.02 -22.96
N CYS A 343 -11.17 62.03 -23.67
CA CYS A 343 -11.21 62.39 -25.10
C CYS A 343 -11.57 63.87 -25.38
N ARG A 344 -11.92 64.65 -24.34
CA ARG A 344 -12.38 66.06 -24.43
C ARG A 344 -13.62 66.32 -25.31
N GLY A 345 -14.29 65.28 -25.78
CA GLY A 345 -15.58 65.35 -26.46
C GLY A 345 -16.75 65.68 -25.53
N PRO A 346 -17.94 66.03 -26.07
CA PRO A 346 -19.12 66.33 -25.26
C PRO A 346 -19.57 65.11 -24.45
N ALA A 347 -19.80 65.28 -23.14
CA ALA A 347 -20.10 64.18 -22.23
C ALA A 347 -21.46 63.50 -22.50
N MET A 348 -22.44 64.23 -23.02
CA MET A 348 -23.80 63.72 -23.27
C MET A 348 -23.97 62.90 -24.57
N ALA A 349 -22.89 62.66 -25.32
CA ALA A 349 -22.97 61.94 -26.59
C ALA A 349 -23.21 60.42 -26.45
N THR A 350 -22.79 59.81 -25.34
CA THR A 350 -22.88 58.37 -25.07
C THR A 350 -23.12 58.09 -23.57
N SER A 351 -23.30 56.83 -23.18
CA SER A 351 -23.38 56.44 -21.76
C SER A 351 -22.17 56.95 -20.98
N LEU A 352 -22.44 57.69 -19.90
CA LEU A 352 -21.42 58.40 -19.12
C LEU A 352 -21.32 57.83 -17.69
N TYR A 353 -20.12 57.93 -17.13
CA TYR A 353 -19.86 57.77 -15.70
C TYR A 353 -19.51 59.15 -15.12
N LEU A 354 -20.25 59.55 -14.10
CA LEU A 354 -19.97 60.75 -13.31
C LEU A 354 -19.38 60.34 -11.97
N PHE A 355 -18.15 60.76 -11.71
CA PHE A 355 -17.50 60.50 -10.43
C PHE A 355 -17.85 61.59 -9.40
N PRO A 356 -17.80 61.29 -8.09
CA PRO A 356 -18.04 62.28 -7.02
C PRO A 356 -17.13 63.52 -7.09
N CYS A 357 -15.96 63.40 -7.73
CA CYS A 357 -15.05 64.53 -8.02
C CYS A 357 -15.48 65.41 -9.21
N ASN A 358 -16.71 65.23 -9.71
CA ASN A 358 -17.33 65.95 -10.83
C ASN A 358 -16.64 65.76 -12.19
N HIS A 359 -15.73 64.80 -12.31
CA HIS A 359 -15.17 64.38 -13.59
C HIS A 359 -16.14 63.43 -14.31
N THR A 360 -16.35 63.68 -15.61
CA THR A 360 -17.21 62.85 -16.45
C THR A 360 -16.35 62.09 -17.45
N PHE A 361 -16.64 60.81 -17.62
CA PHE A 361 -16.00 59.96 -18.62
C PHE A 361 -17.06 59.24 -19.44
N HIS A 362 -16.83 59.05 -20.73
CA HIS A 362 -17.62 58.07 -21.50
C HIS A 362 -17.30 56.67 -21.00
N ALA A 363 -18.29 55.77 -21.01
CA ALA A 363 -18.11 54.38 -20.59
C ALA A 363 -16.94 53.68 -21.31
N THR A 364 -16.83 53.90 -22.62
CA THR A 364 -15.76 53.37 -23.47
C THR A 364 -14.39 53.98 -23.14
N CYS A 365 -14.35 55.29 -22.91
CA CYS A 365 -13.10 56.00 -22.55
C CYS A 365 -12.58 55.58 -21.18
N LEU A 366 -13.46 55.36 -20.20
CA LEU A 366 -13.07 54.87 -18.89
C LEU A 366 -12.57 53.41 -18.96
N PHE A 367 -13.24 52.56 -19.73
CA PHE A 367 -12.83 51.17 -19.95
C PHE A 367 -11.45 51.10 -20.62
N GLN A 368 -11.23 51.92 -21.65
CA GLN A 368 -9.93 52.00 -22.33
C GLN A 368 -8.83 52.48 -21.39
N TRP A 369 -9.08 53.53 -20.61
CA TRP A 369 -8.11 54.07 -19.67
C TRP A 369 -7.74 53.07 -18.56
N THR A 370 -8.73 52.39 -17.98
CA THR A 370 -8.51 51.38 -16.92
C THR A 370 -7.76 50.16 -17.45
N THR A 371 -8.13 49.66 -18.62
CA THR A 371 -7.45 48.51 -19.25
C THR A 371 -5.99 48.81 -19.61
N GLN A 372 -5.69 50.06 -20.00
CA GLN A 372 -4.35 50.45 -20.43
C GLN A 372 -3.39 50.77 -19.28
N HIS A 373 -3.90 51.29 -18.16
CA HIS A 373 -3.05 51.79 -17.06
C HIS A 373 -3.12 51.00 -15.75
N TYR A 374 -4.20 50.26 -15.50
CA TYR A 374 -4.44 49.65 -14.18
C TYR A 374 -4.53 48.11 -14.18
N LEU A 375 -4.80 47.47 -15.32
CA LEU A 375 -4.97 46.01 -15.39
C LEU A 375 -3.72 45.31 -15.95
N SER A 376 -3.32 44.22 -15.31
CA SER A 376 -2.26 43.32 -15.79
C SER A 376 -2.75 42.50 -17.00
N GLY A 377 -1.84 41.98 -17.83
CA GLY A 377 -2.19 41.38 -19.14
C GLY A 377 -3.23 40.24 -19.10
N GLY A 378 -3.27 39.45 -18.02
CA GLY A 378 -4.28 38.39 -17.82
C GLY A 378 -5.66 38.94 -17.46
N ASP A 379 -5.71 39.91 -16.55
CA ASP A 379 -6.96 40.54 -16.10
C ASP A 379 -7.57 41.45 -17.17
N ALA A 380 -6.72 42.11 -17.97
CA ALA A 380 -7.13 42.94 -19.11
C ALA A 380 -7.83 42.10 -20.19
N LEU A 381 -7.38 40.85 -20.41
CA LEU A 381 -8.01 39.95 -21.38
C LEU A 381 -9.40 39.52 -20.90
N ARG A 382 -9.52 39.18 -19.61
CA ARG A 382 -10.78 38.80 -18.97
C ARG A 382 -11.78 39.96 -18.93
N ALA A 383 -11.30 41.18 -18.65
CA ALA A 383 -12.12 42.39 -18.67
C ALA A 383 -12.67 42.70 -20.08
N LYS A 384 -11.86 42.52 -21.14
CA LYS A 384 -12.32 42.64 -22.53
C LYS A 384 -13.37 41.61 -22.90
N GLN A 385 -13.22 40.36 -22.45
CA GLN A 385 -14.21 39.30 -22.66
C GLN A 385 -15.54 39.63 -21.98
N LEU A 386 -15.52 40.09 -20.72
CA LEU A 386 -16.72 40.48 -19.98
C LEU A 386 -17.40 41.71 -20.59
N HIS A 387 -16.63 42.72 -21.03
CA HIS A 387 -17.20 43.89 -21.69
C HIS A 387 -17.91 43.52 -23.00
N ALA A 388 -17.32 42.62 -23.79
CA ALA A 388 -17.95 42.10 -25.01
C ALA A 388 -19.23 41.29 -24.73
N GLN A 389 -19.29 40.55 -23.61
CA GLN A 389 -20.50 39.83 -23.19
C GLN A 389 -21.62 40.79 -22.76
N VAL A 390 -21.30 41.89 -22.07
CA VAL A 390 -22.29 42.90 -21.64
C VAL A 390 -22.84 43.69 -22.83
N GLU A 391 -21.98 44.08 -23.79
CA GLU A 391 -22.45 44.73 -25.02
C GLU A 391 -23.21 43.77 -25.94
N GLY A 392 -22.85 42.48 -25.96
CA GLY A 392 -23.56 41.44 -26.69
C GLY A 392 -24.89 41.01 -26.05
N GLY A 393 -25.02 41.11 -24.73
CA GLY A 393 -26.23 40.74 -23.97
C GLY A 393 -27.27 41.87 -23.84
N GLY A 394 -26.90 43.12 -24.14
CA GLY A 394 -27.78 44.30 -24.01
C GLY A 394 -28.88 44.43 -25.08
N GLY A 395 -29.01 43.48 -26.01
CA GLY A 395 -30.01 43.50 -27.09
C GLY A 395 -31.37 42.84 -26.77
N GLY A 396 -31.59 42.33 -25.56
CA GLY A 396 -32.74 41.47 -25.23
C GLY A 396 -33.55 41.84 -23.98
N GLY A 397 -33.63 43.12 -23.62
CA GLY A 397 -34.46 43.60 -22.52
C GLY A 397 -35.55 44.56 -23.02
N GLU A 398 -36.71 44.01 -23.37
CA GLU A 398 -37.92 44.79 -23.68
C GLU A 398 -38.27 45.74 -22.53
N ARG A 399 -38.49 47.00 -22.88
CA ARG A 399 -39.14 47.99 -22.01
C ARG A 399 -40.64 47.65 -21.97
N GLN A 400 -41.15 47.30 -20.79
CA GLN A 400 -42.52 47.61 -20.38
C GLN A 400 -42.46 48.65 -19.26
#